data_AF-A0A925IFW3-F1
#
_entry.id   AF-A0A925IFW3-F1
#
_cell.length_a   1.000
_cell.length_b   1.000
_cell.length_c   1.000
_cell.angle_alpha   90.00
_cell.angle_beta   90.00
_cell.angle_gamma   90.00
#
_symmetry.space_group_name_H-M   'P 1'
#
loop_
_entity.id
_entity.type
_entity.pdbx_description
1 polymer ?
#
loop_
_entity_poly.entity_id
_entity_poly.type
_entity_poly.pdbx_seq_one_letter_code
_entity_poly.pdbx_strand_id
1 'polypeptide(L)'
;MADNVLKSRWQDWTLFGLRWVFLVGMSLILYMARSQSTQTFSQIDLGIAFGIGAVLTLILGGAIVFPAYHNVVPFIILVEDWLLTGIYVYITQNDSLAAGDQMLLVGILSVLIVSAMLRLGPIWGVFHTLGVIVAAVGVMIYLVGPDQMQTLVEPYTIPALVVTMLTLTAGIWVYVEYEKTSGHRDALSNLARLREEQISEMRERADALSKMTDRLNSTSNIKKILDASLDLGDWSLRRKGEKRAARVISLAFLVRASDESLYMVNSRGLPYTDENRVIAGKGGIVGKALDECVTIIGKDASKDPELSTINAFFGIRSVLCIPLRAKFDNFGVLLY
;
A
#
# COMPACT_ATOMS: atom_id res chain seq x y z
N MET A 1 4.18 2.22 -6.55
CA MET A 1 5.05 1.13 -7.06
C MET A 1 4.76 0.81 -8.52
N ALA A 2 3.48 0.71 -8.93
CA ALA A 2 3.07 0.48 -10.32
C ALA A 2 3.60 1.53 -11.33
N ASP A 3 3.55 2.83 -10.99
CA ASP A 3 4.00 3.91 -11.90
C ASP A 3 5.51 3.86 -12.21
N ASN A 4 6.33 3.42 -11.26
CA ASN A 4 7.78 3.27 -11.47
C ASN A 4 8.09 2.10 -12.42
N VAL A 5 7.30 1.02 -12.37
CA VAL A 5 7.44 -0.13 -13.26
C VAL A 5 7.03 0.24 -14.69
N LEU A 6 5.96 1.05 -14.83
CA LEU A 6 5.50 1.52 -16.13
C LEU A 6 6.46 2.53 -16.78
N LYS A 7 7.03 3.47 -16.00
CA LYS A 7 7.99 4.46 -16.50
C LYS A 7 9.29 3.82 -16.98
N SER A 8 9.82 2.83 -16.26
CA SER A 8 11.01 2.05 -16.68
C SER A 8 10.75 1.26 -17.96
N ARG A 9 9.59 0.60 -18.09
CA ARG A 9 9.28 -0.16 -19.32
C ARG A 9 9.18 0.71 -20.56
N TRP A 10 8.60 1.91 -20.46
CA TRP A 10 8.50 2.79 -21.62
C TRP A 10 9.88 3.27 -22.09
N GLN A 11 10.76 3.63 -21.15
CA GLN A 11 12.14 4.00 -21.45
C GLN A 11 12.90 2.87 -22.17
N ASP A 12 12.72 1.63 -21.72
CA ASP A 12 13.35 0.46 -22.34
C ASP A 12 12.91 0.25 -23.79
N TRP A 13 11.61 0.36 -24.06
CA TRP A 13 11.06 0.27 -25.42
C TRP A 13 11.46 1.45 -26.31
N THR A 14 11.58 2.67 -25.75
CA THR A 14 12.08 3.81 -26.52
C THR A 14 13.54 3.62 -26.92
N LEU A 15 14.40 3.08 -26.04
CA LEU A 15 15.77 2.76 -26.41
C LEU A 15 15.80 1.70 -27.51
N PHE A 16 15.04 0.62 -27.35
CA PHE A 16 14.94 -0.44 -28.36
C PHE A 16 14.53 0.12 -29.73
N GLY A 17 13.51 0.99 -29.78
CA GLY A 17 13.10 1.67 -31.01
C GLY A 17 14.19 2.58 -31.59
N LEU A 18 14.87 3.35 -30.73
CA LEU A 18 15.97 4.23 -31.14
C LEU A 18 17.15 3.43 -31.74
N ARG A 19 17.43 2.22 -31.25
CA ARG A 19 18.46 1.33 -31.83
C ARG A 19 18.15 0.93 -33.26
N TRP A 20 16.90 0.59 -33.56
CA TRP A 20 16.50 0.31 -34.93
C TRP A 20 16.63 1.52 -35.84
N VAL A 21 16.24 2.70 -35.35
CA VAL A 21 16.43 3.95 -36.08
C VAL A 21 17.92 4.22 -36.32
N PHE A 22 18.77 4.01 -35.32
CA PHE A 22 20.22 4.11 -35.47
C PHE A 22 20.76 3.11 -36.50
N LEU A 23 20.46 1.82 -36.38
CA LEU A 23 20.97 0.78 -37.28
C LEU A 23 20.54 1.03 -38.73
N VAL A 24 19.25 1.31 -38.96
CA VAL A 24 18.74 1.57 -40.31
C VAL A 24 19.27 2.89 -40.83
N GLY A 25 19.19 3.97 -40.04
CA GLY A 25 19.61 5.31 -40.44
C GLY A 25 21.10 5.37 -40.74
N MET A 26 21.93 4.85 -39.84
CA MET A 26 23.38 4.86 -39.98
C MET A 26 23.84 3.97 -41.14
N SER A 27 23.29 2.77 -41.28
CA SER A 27 23.61 1.91 -42.43
C SER A 27 23.16 2.53 -43.76
N LEU A 28 22.01 3.23 -43.79
CA LEU A 28 21.54 3.93 -44.99
C LEU A 28 22.44 5.11 -45.35
N ILE A 29 22.84 5.92 -44.37
CA ILE A 29 23.77 7.04 -44.59
C ILE A 29 25.10 6.51 -45.14
N LEU A 30 25.65 5.44 -44.55
CA LEU A 30 26.88 4.81 -45.05
C LEU A 30 26.70 4.25 -46.45
N TYR A 31 25.56 3.61 -46.74
CA TYR A 31 25.26 3.12 -48.08
C TYR A 31 25.20 4.26 -49.10
N MET A 32 24.51 5.36 -48.79
CA MET A 32 24.40 6.53 -49.66
C MET A 32 25.74 7.21 -49.88
N ALA A 33 26.47 7.50 -48.79
CA ALA A 33 27.79 8.11 -48.85
C ALA A 33 28.75 7.29 -49.72
N ARG A 34 28.66 5.96 -49.65
CA ARG A 34 29.50 5.04 -50.43
C ARG A 34 29.04 4.85 -51.87
N SER A 35 27.74 4.90 -52.13
CA SER A 35 27.20 4.76 -53.50
C SER A 35 27.64 5.90 -54.43
N GLN A 36 28.01 7.05 -53.87
CA GLN A 36 28.54 8.19 -54.60
C GLN A 36 30.06 8.07 -54.87
N SER A 37 30.73 7.09 -54.28
CA SER A 37 32.16 6.86 -54.45
C SER A 37 32.44 5.93 -55.64
N THR A 38 33.53 6.20 -56.36
CA THR A 38 33.98 5.38 -57.51
C THR A 38 34.76 4.13 -57.12
N GLN A 39 34.97 3.86 -55.83
CA GLN A 39 35.68 2.66 -55.36
C GLN A 39 34.73 1.47 -55.19
N THR A 40 35.21 0.27 -55.53
CA THR A 40 34.48 -0.99 -55.37
C THR A 40 34.41 -1.40 -53.91
N PHE A 41 33.28 -1.13 -53.25
CA PHE A 41 33.05 -1.49 -51.85
C PHE A 41 32.36 -2.86 -51.70
N SER A 42 32.75 -3.62 -50.67
CA SER A 42 32.10 -4.86 -50.26
C SER A 42 30.79 -4.55 -49.54
N GLN A 43 29.66 -4.52 -50.27
CA GLN A 43 28.31 -4.40 -49.68
C GLN A 43 28.04 -5.45 -48.59
N ILE A 44 28.78 -6.55 -48.63
CA ILE A 44 28.74 -7.64 -47.66
C ILE A 44 29.17 -7.15 -46.27
N ASP A 45 30.16 -6.28 -46.13
CA ASP A 45 30.68 -5.84 -44.82
C ASP A 45 29.64 -4.98 -44.09
N LEU A 46 28.93 -4.12 -44.82
CA LEU A 46 27.82 -3.33 -44.28
C LEU A 46 26.64 -4.24 -43.91
N GLY A 47 26.36 -5.25 -44.73
CA GLY A 47 25.34 -6.26 -44.44
C GLY A 47 25.66 -7.07 -43.17
N ILE A 48 26.92 -7.44 -42.98
CA ILE A 48 27.39 -8.14 -41.77
C ILE A 48 27.25 -7.25 -40.55
N ALA A 49 27.68 -5.98 -40.62
CA ALA A 49 27.53 -5.05 -39.49
C ALA A 49 26.07 -4.80 -39.10
N PHE A 50 25.20 -4.58 -40.10
CA PHE A 50 23.78 -4.46 -39.85
C PHE A 50 23.21 -5.75 -39.24
N GLY A 51 23.62 -6.92 -39.75
CA GLY A 51 23.19 -8.22 -39.22
C GLY A 51 23.62 -8.44 -37.76
N ILE A 52 24.88 -8.17 -37.43
CA ILE A 52 25.37 -8.24 -36.04
C ILE A 52 24.60 -7.26 -35.16
N GLY A 53 24.43 -6.02 -35.59
CA GLY A 53 23.69 -5.01 -34.83
C GLY A 53 22.23 -5.40 -34.61
N ALA A 54 21.56 -5.91 -35.63
CA ALA A 54 20.19 -6.42 -35.51
C ALA A 54 20.09 -7.57 -34.51
N VAL A 55 21.05 -8.52 -34.51
CA VAL A 55 21.09 -9.61 -33.53
C VAL A 55 21.28 -9.06 -32.12
N LEU A 56 22.21 -8.14 -31.90
CA LEU A 56 22.44 -7.52 -30.58
C LEU A 56 21.21 -6.77 -30.08
N THR A 57 20.55 -6.00 -30.94
CA THR A 57 19.32 -5.28 -30.59
C THR A 57 18.15 -6.25 -30.31
N LEU A 58 18.05 -7.38 -31.02
CA LEU A 58 17.07 -8.42 -30.70
C LEU A 58 17.35 -9.10 -29.35
N ILE A 59 18.62 -9.33 -29.00
CA ILE A 59 19.01 -9.84 -27.67
C ILE A 59 18.56 -8.84 -26.59
N LEU A 60 18.78 -7.54 -26.79
CA LEU A 60 18.29 -6.49 -25.91
C LEU A 60 16.76 -6.53 -25.78
N GLY A 61 16.03 -6.63 -26.90
CA GLY A 61 14.58 -6.74 -26.92
C GLY A 61 14.06 -7.95 -26.15
N GLY A 62 14.70 -9.11 -26.31
CA GLY A 62 14.42 -10.30 -25.52
C GLY A 62 14.60 -10.07 -24.03
N ALA A 63 15.73 -9.48 -23.63
CA ALA A 63 16.00 -9.17 -22.22
C ALA A 63 15.00 -8.18 -21.60
N ILE A 64 14.44 -7.25 -22.39
CA ILE A 64 13.39 -6.32 -21.96
C ILE A 64 12.04 -7.03 -21.75
N VAL A 65 11.70 -8.00 -22.62
CA VAL A 65 10.42 -8.74 -22.55
C VAL A 65 10.37 -9.68 -21.34
N PHE A 66 11.48 -10.33 -21.02
CA PHE A 66 11.54 -11.34 -19.95
C PHE A 66 11.98 -10.73 -18.61
N PRO A 67 11.11 -10.73 -17.57
CA PRO A 67 11.42 -10.09 -16.28
C PRO A 67 12.67 -10.64 -15.57
N ALA A 68 12.99 -11.91 -15.80
CA ALA A 68 14.17 -12.57 -15.23
C ALA A 68 15.50 -11.91 -15.63
N TYR A 69 15.53 -11.22 -16.78
CA TYR A 69 16.74 -10.59 -17.31
C TYR A 69 16.79 -9.08 -17.07
N HIS A 70 15.82 -8.49 -16.36
CA HIS A 70 15.78 -7.03 -16.17
C HIS A 70 17.05 -6.48 -15.48
N ASN A 71 17.64 -7.27 -14.55
CA ASN A 71 18.87 -6.88 -13.85
C ASN A 71 20.12 -6.87 -14.75
N VAL A 72 20.12 -7.63 -15.86
CA VAL A 72 21.27 -7.70 -16.77
C VAL A 72 21.17 -6.71 -17.92
N VAL A 73 20.02 -6.05 -18.12
CA VAL A 73 19.82 -5.16 -19.26
C VAL A 73 20.85 -4.01 -19.32
N PRO A 74 21.24 -3.34 -18.22
CA PRO A 74 22.28 -2.32 -18.26
C PRO A 74 23.61 -2.83 -18.86
N PHE A 75 23.99 -4.06 -18.52
CA PHE A 75 25.22 -4.69 -19.03
C PHE A 75 25.10 -5.03 -20.51
N ILE A 76 23.93 -5.50 -20.96
CA ILE A 76 23.68 -5.79 -22.37
C ILE A 76 23.84 -4.51 -23.21
N ILE A 77 23.29 -3.37 -22.76
CA ILE A 77 23.41 -2.08 -23.46
C ILE A 77 24.88 -1.66 -23.59
N LEU A 78 25.66 -1.78 -22.50
CA LEU A 78 27.07 -1.43 -22.49
C LEU A 78 27.85 -2.22 -23.54
N VAL A 79 27.72 -3.54 -23.50
CA VAL A 79 28.44 -4.44 -24.40
C VAL A 79 27.98 -4.24 -25.84
N GLU A 80 26.66 -4.13 -26.06
CA GLU A 80 26.09 -3.84 -27.38
C GLU A 80 26.68 -2.55 -27.97
N ASP A 81 26.71 -1.46 -27.22
CA ASP A 81 27.18 -0.17 -27.73
C ASP A 81 28.67 -0.13 -27.99
N TRP A 82 29.48 -0.82 -27.19
CA TRP A 82 30.91 -0.92 -27.43
C TRP A 82 31.20 -1.71 -28.71
N LEU A 83 30.48 -2.82 -28.91
CA LEU A 83 30.59 -3.61 -30.13
C LEU A 83 30.10 -2.84 -31.36
N LEU A 84 28.92 -2.20 -31.27
CA LEU A 84 28.38 -1.37 -32.35
C LEU A 84 29.32 -0.22 -32.70
N THR A 85 29.86 0.47 -31.69
CA THR A 85 30.85 1.52 -31.90
C THR A 85 32.06 0.97 -32.65
N GLY A 86 32.63 -0.15 -32.18
CA GLY A 86 33.81 -0.74 -32.79
C GLY A 86 33.57 -1.14 -34.25
N ILE A 87 32.44 -1.81 -34.53
CA ILE A 87 32.08 -2.27 -35.88
C ILE A 87 31.84 -1.09 -36.83
N TYR A 88 31.04 -0.11 -36.42
CA TYR A 88 30.72 1.02 -37.30
C TYR A 88 31.93 1.93 -37.51
N VAL A 89 32.75 2.18 -36.47
CA VAL A 89 34.01 2.92 -36.60
C VAL A 89 34.97 2.17 -37.54
N TYR A 90 35.15 0.86 -37.35
CA TYR A 90 36.00 0.03 -38.21
C TYR A 90 35.58 0.15 -39.66
N ILE A 91 34.28 0.00 -39.94
CA ILE A 91 33.76 0.09 -41.29
C ILE A 91 33.96 1.48 -41.88
N THR A 92 33.70 2.57 -41.14
CA THR A 92 33.93 3.93 -41.64
C THR A 92 35.39 4.23 -41.92
N GLN A 93 36.32 3.67 -41.15
CA GLN A 93 37.72 4.10 -41.15
C GLN A 93 38.64 3.19 -41.95
N ASN A 94 38.25 1.93 -42.16
CA ASN A 94 38.96 0.99 -43.03
C ASN A 94 38.84 1.35 -44.53
N ASP A 95 37.97 2.31 -44.87
CA ASP A 95 37.75 2.76 -46.24
C ASP A 95 38.47 4.09 -46.49
N SER A 96 39.39 4.09 -47.46
CA SER A 96 40.22 5.25 -47.83
C SER A 96 39.43 6.50 -48.21
N LEU A 97 38.14 6.35 -48.58
CA LEU A 97 37.24 7.45 -48.92
C LEU A 97 36.39 7.94 -47.73
N ALA A 98 36.14 7.09 -46.72
CA ALA A 98 35.39 7.44 -45.51
C ALA A 98 36.29 7.80 -44.32
N ALA A 99 37.60 7.55 -44.41
CA ALA A 99 38.64 8.06 -43.50
C ALA A 99 38.68 9.61 -43.41
N GLY A 100 37.93 10.32 -44.27
CA GLY A 100 37.78 11.77 -44.25
C GLY A 100 36.45 12.30 -43.66
N ASP A 101 35.39 11.47 -43.53
CA ASP A 101 34.10 11.97 -43.04
C ASP A 101 34.00 11.84 -41.51
N GLN A 102 34.77 12.69 -40.86
CA GLN A 102 34.86 12.75 -39.40
C GLN A 102 33.50 13.10 -38.75
N MET A 103 32.57 13.70 -39.49
CA MET A 103 31.23 14.03 -39.01
C MET A 103 30.36 12.78 -38.83
N LEU A 104 30.56 11.75 -39.65
CA LEU A 104 29.90 10.44 -39.45
C LEU A 104 30.30 9.81 -38.12
N LEU A 105 31.57 9.96 -37.72
CA LEU A 105 32.07 9.47 -36.43
C LEU A 105 31.43 10.23 -35.26
N VAL A 106 31.23 11.56 -35.39
CA VAL A 106 30.45 12.34 -34.42
C VAL A 106 29.03 11.79 -34.30
N GLY A 107 28.37 11.49 -35.42
CA GLY A 107 27.02 10.92 -35.45
C GLY A 107 26.92 9.58 -34.72
N ILE A 108 27.84 8.65 -35.01
CA ILE A 108 27.88 7.33 -34.36
C ILE A 108 28.04 7.49 -32.84
N LEU A 109 29.08 8.22 -32.41
CA LEU A 109 29.40 8.33 -30.99
C LEU A 109 28.31 9.09 -30.23
N SER A 110 27.85 10.21 -30.76
CA SER A 110 26.85 11.05 -30.08
C SER A 110 25.52 10.32 -29.89
N VAL A 111 25.01 9.61 -30.90
CA VAL A 111 23.73 8.89 -30.79
C VAL A 111 23.84 7.76 -29.78
N LEU A 112 24.91 6.96 -29.81
CA LEU A 112 25.10 5.84 -28.89
C LEU A 112 25.31 6.33 -27.44
N ILE A 113 26.15 7.36 -27.22
CA ILE A 113 26.41 7.93 -25.90
C ILE A 113 25.15 8.57 -25.32
N VAL A 114 24.51 9.48 -26.05
CA VAL A 114 23.36 10.24 -25.54
C VAL A 114 22.19 9.31 -25.24
N SER A 115 21.91 8.35 -26.13
CA SER A 115 20.78 7.42 -25.94
C SER A 115 20.96 6.50 -24.74
N ALA A 116 22.15 5.97 -24.53
CA ALA A 116 22.45 5.13 -23.37
C ALA A 116 22.51 5.93 -22.07
N MET A 117 23.09 7.13 -22.10
CA MET A 117 23.22 8.01 -20.92
C MET A 117 21.85 8.43 -20.35
N LEU A 118 20.88 8.68 -21.23
CA LEU A 118 19.50 8.98 -20.82
C LEU A 118 18.81 7.82 -20.08
N ARG A 119 19.23 6.57 -20.32
CA ARG A 119 18.66 5.38 -19.69
C ARG A 119 19.43 4.92 -18.46
N LEU A 120 20.76 4.92 -18.55
CA LEU A 120 21.67 4.36 -17.55
C LEU A 120 21.85 5.27 -16.32
N GLY A 121 21.50 6.55 -16.44
CA GLY A 121 21.69 7.54 -15.38
C GLY A 121 23.15 7.96 -15.21
N PRO A 122 23.48 8.80 -14.21
CA PRO A 122 24.78 9.48 -14.15
C PRO A 122 25.97 8.54 -14.00
N ILE A 123 25.89 7.57 -13.08
CA ILE A 123 27.02 6.68 -12.75
C ILE A 123 27.32 5.75 -13.93
N TRP A 124 26.33 4.99 -14.38
CA TRP A 124 26.49 4.05 -15.49
C TRP A 124 26.69 4.77 -16.84
N GLY A 125 26.15 5.98 -17.01
CA GLY A 125 26.37 6.81 -18.18
C GLY A 125 27.83 7.23 -18.35
N VAL A 126 28.55 7.52 -17.26
CA VAL A 126 30.00 7.81 -17.32
C VAL A 126 30.79 6.57 -17.75
N PHE A 127 30.53 5.41 -17.15
CA PHE A 127 31.16 4.15 -17.55
C PHE A 127 30.90 3.81 -19.02
N HIS A 128 29.66 4.01 -19.46
CA HIS A 128 29.27 3.81 -20.85
C HIS A 128 30.02 4.71 -21.81
N THR A 129 30.03 6.02 -21.53
CA THR A 129 30.74 7.03 -22.32
C THR A 129 32.22 6.69 -22.47
N LEU A 130 32.88 6.35 -21.35
CA LEU A 130 34.29 5.96 -21.36
C LEU A 130 34.51 4.72 -22.23
N GLY A 131 33.66 3.70 -22.11
CA GLY A 131 33.80 2.49 -22.90
C GLY A 131 33.55 2.71 -24.40
N VAL A 132 32.60 3.58 -24.78
CA VAL A 132 32.39 3.98 -26.19
C VAL A 132 33.62 4.71 -26.74
N ILE A 133 34.20 5.65 -25.98
CA ILE A 133 35.41 6.36 -26.38
C ILE A 133 36.58 5.38 -26.53
N VAL A 134 36.77 4.47 -25.57
CA VAL A 134 37.84 3.46 -25.62
C VAL A 134 37.66 2.52 -26.80
N ALA A 135 36.43 2.08 -27.09
CA ALA A 135 36.15 1.25 -28.25
C ALA A 135 36.47 1.97 -29.57
N ALA A 136 36.07 3.23 -29.69
CA ALA A 136 36.35 4.05 -30.87
C ALA A 136 37.85 4.25 -31.06
N VAL A 137 38.55 4.76 -30.03
CA VAL A 137 39.99 5.01 -30.06
C VAL A 137 40.78 3.71 -30.28
N GLY A 138 40.37 2.61 -29.65
CA GLY A 138 41.01 1.31 -29.81
C GLY A 138 40.99 0.82 -31.25
N VAL A 139 39.85 0.97 -31.94
CA VAL A 139 39.74 0.63 -33.37
C VAL A 139 40.57 1.58 -34.24
N MET A 140 40.57 2.88 -33.93
CA MET A 140 41.41 3.86 -34.65
C MET A 140 42.90 3.54 -34.55
N ILE A 141 43.38 3.20 -33.35
CA ILE A 141 44.77 2.77 -33.11
C ILE A 141 45.07 1.47 -33.86
N TYR A 142 44.14 0.52 -33.86
CA TYR A 142 44.29 -0.74 -34.60
C TYR A 142 44.44 -0.52 -36.11
N LEU A 143 43.69 0.41 -36.69
CA LEU A 143 43.72 0.70 -38.13
C LEU A 143 44.96 1.48 -38.56
N VAL A 144 45.37 2.48 -37.78
CA VAL A 144 46.50 3.39 -38.12
C VAL A 144 47.86 2.85 -37.66
N GLY A 145 47.86 1.98 -36.64
CA GLY A 145 49.07 1.48 -36.00
C GLY A 145 49.61 2.43 -34.90
N PRO A 146 50.32 1.88 -33.90
CA PRO A 146 50.76 2.65 -32.73
C PRO A 146 51.82 3.72 -33.05
N ASP A 147 52.58 3.56 -34.13
CA ASP A 147 53.70 4.45 -34.46
C ASP A 147 53.27 5.75 -35.17
N GLN A 148 52.00 5.84 -35.62
CA GLN A 148 51.49 6.97 -36.40
C GLN A 148 50.43 7.79 -35.63
N MET A 149 50.44 7.77 -34.30
CA MET A 149 49.41 8.45 -33.48
C MET A 149 49.22 9.94 -33.79
N GLN A 150 50.25 10.62 -34.29
CA GLN A 150 50.14 12.04 -34.65
C GLN A 150 49.13 12.27 -35.81
N THR A 151 48.95 11.29 -36.69
CA THR A 151 47.94 11.32 -37.76
C THR A 151 46.50 11.14 -37.25
N LEU A 152 46.33 10.67 -36.00
CA LEU A 152 45.02 10.53 -35.35
C LEU A 152 44.59 11.79 -34.59
N VAL A 153 45.51 12.72 -34.27
CA VAL A 153 45.18 13.87 -33.41
C VAL A 153 44.66 15.04 -34.22
N GLU A 154 45.38 15.44 -35.28
CA GLU A 154 45.05 16.64 -36.07
C GLU A 154 43.67 16.58 -36.75
N PRO A 155 43.26 15.47 -37.38
CA PRO A 155 41.96 15.42 -38.06
C PRO A 155 40.80 15.31 -37.06
N TYR A 156 41.00 14.65 -35.92
CA TYR A 156 39.90 14.28 -35.01
C TYR A 156 39.67 15.28 -33.87
N THR A 157 40.45 16.35 -33.79
CA THR A 157 40.34 17.35 -32.72
C THR A 157 38.97 18.03 -32.71
N ILE A 158 38.49 18.53 -33.86
CA ILE A 158 37.18 19.20 -33.96
C ILE A 158 36.03 18.23 -33.66
N PRO A 159 35.94 17.04 -34.31
CA PRO A 159 34.96 16.00 -33.96
C PRO A 159 34.93 15.65 -32.47
N ALA A 160 36.10 15.47 -31.85
CA ALA A 160 36.21 15.13 -30.45
C ALA A 160 35.66 16.24 -29.55
N LEU A 161 35.92 17.51 -29.88
CA LEU A 161 35.34 18.66 -29.16
C LEU A 161 33.81 18.68 -29.27
N VAL A 162 33.25 18.41 -30.46
CA VAL A 162 31.80 18.36 -30.66
C VAL A 162 31.16 17.23 -29.85
N VAL A 163 31.71 16.01 -29.91
CA VAL A 163 31.23 14.87 -29.10
C VAL A 163 31.32 15.19 -27.61
N THR A 164 32.42 15.81 -27.17
CA THR A 164 32.61 16.22 -25.78
C THR A 164 31.55 17.24 -25.36
N MET A 165 31.29 18.27 -26.16
CA MET A 165 30.26 19.27 -25.87
C MET A 165 28.85 18.65 -25.79
N LEU A 166 28.51 17.76 -26.72
CA LEU A 166 27.22 17.06 -26.72
C LEU A 166 27.08 16.17 -25.49
N THR A 167 28.14 15.44 -25.13
CA THR A 167 28.16 14.55 -23.97
C THR A 167 28.06 15.33 -22.66
N LEU A 168 28.77 16.46 -22.53
CA LEU A 168 28.66 17.35 -21.37
C LEU A 168 27.25 17.92 -21.24
N THR A 169 26.66 18.38 -22.35
CA THR A 169 25.31 18.93 -22.36
C THR A 169 24.28 17.89 -21.93
N ALA A 170 24.34 16.69 -22.52
CA ALA A 170 23.49 15.56 -22.14
C ALA A 170 23.72 15.14 -20.68
N GLY A 171 24.98 15.12 -20.22
CA GLY A 171 25.34 14.77 -18.86
C GLY A 171 24.81 15.74 -17.82
N ILE A 172 24.93 17.04 -18.07
CA ILE A 172 24.35 18.08 -17.20
C ILE A 172 22.83 17.92 -17.15
N TRP A 173 22.17 17.70 -18.29
CA TRP A 173 20.73 17.48 -18.35
C TRP A 173 20.31 16.26 -17.52
N VAL A 174 20.99 15.12 -17.68
CA VAL A 174 20.71 13.89 -16.94
C VAL A 174 20.95 14.09 -15.43
N TYR A 175 22.02 14.80 -15.06
CA TYR A 175 22.32 15.09 -13.66
C TYR A 175 21.22 15.92 -13.00
N VAL A 176 20.79 17.02 -13.64
CA VAL A 176 19.73 17.90 -13.14
C VAL A 176 18.40 17.16 -13.00
N GLU A 177 18.05 16.33 -13.99
CA GLU A 177 16.82 15.55 -13.94
C GLU A 177 16.85 14.47 -12.84
N TYR A 178 18.02 13.86 -12.64
CA TYR A 178 18.23 12.87 -11.59
C TYR A 178 18.07 13.50 -10.19
N GLU A 179 18.69 14.66 -9.95
CA GLU A 179 18.62 15.38 -8.68
C GLU A 179 17.19 15.84 -8.35
N LYS A 180 16.46 16.36 -9.35
CA LYS A 180 15.04 16.72 -9.19
C LYS A 180 14.20 15.51 -8.78
N THR A 181 14.47 14.35 -9.39
CA THR A 181 13.69 13.13 -9.14
C THR A 181 14.04 12.48 -7.80
N SER A 182 15.30 12.53 -7.37
CA SER A 182 15.72 11.99 -6.07
C SER A 182 15.14 12.80 -4.91
N GLY A 183 15.16 14.14 -4.99
CA GLY A 183 14.58 14.99 -3.94
C GLY A 183 13.08 14.74 -3.70
N HIS A 184 12.32 14.48 -4.76
CA HIS A 184 10.89 14.14 -4.65
C HIS A 184 10.65 12.77 -4.03
N ARG A 185 11.53 11.79 -4.27
CA ARG A 185 11.43 10.45 -3.69
C ARG A 185 11.67 10.47 -2.18
N ASP A 186 12.67 11.22 -1.73
CA ASP A 186 13.00 11.34 -0.31
C ASP A 186 11.90 12.10 0.44
N ALA A 187 11.32 13.14 -0.17
CA ALA A 187 10.17 13.83 0.40
C ALA A 187 8.95 12.89 0.52
N LEU A 188 8.68 12.07 -0.50
CA LEU A 188 7.53 11.17 -0.50
C LEU A 188 7.71 10.00 0.48
N SER A 189 8.92 9.45 0.62
CA SER A 189 9.22 8.38 1.57
C SER A 189 9.10 8.88 3.01
N ASN A 190 9.57 10.09 3.29
CA ASN A 190 9.38 10.74 4.59
C ASN A 190 7.89 10.97 4.90
N LEU A 191 7.10 11.43 3.93
CA LEU A 191 5.64 11.57 4.09
C LEU A 191 4.95 10.22 4.33
N ALA A 192 5.37 9.16 3.62
CA ALA A 192 4.83 7.83 3.83
C ALA A 192 5.14 7.30 5.24
N ARG A 193 6.36 7.53 5.74
CA ARG A 193 6.75 7.14 7.10
C ARG A 193 5.93 7.87 8.17
N LEU A 194 5.75 9.18 8.01
CA LEU A 194 4.92 9.98 8.92
C LEU A 194 3.47 9.49 8.94
N ARG A 195 2.91 9.09 7.80
CA ARG A 195 1.55 8.52 7.75
C ARG A 195 1.46 7.16 8.44
N GLU A 196 2.45 6.29 8.27
CA GLU A 196 2.46 4.98 8.93
C GLU A 196 2.53 5.14 10.45
N GLU A 197 3.38 6.06 10.94
CA GLU A 197 3.44 6.44 12.36
C GLU A 197 2.06 6.92 12.86
N GLN A 198 1.40 7.83 12.14
CA GLN A 198 0.06 8.30 12.49
C GLN A 198 -1.00 7.18 12.52
N ILE A 199 -0.98 6.26 11.53
CA ILE A 199 -1.91 5.12 11.48
C ILE A 199 -1.67 4.18 12.67
N SER A 200 -0.40 3.95 13.02
CA SER A 200 -0.04 3.10 14.16
C SER A 200 -0.55 3.68 15.49
N GLU A 201 -0.39 4.99 15.70
CA GLU A 201 -0.91 5.67 16.89
C GLU A 201 -2.44 5.61 16.96
N MET A 202 -3.13 5.82 15.83
CA MET A 202 -4.59 5.72 15.80
C MET A 202 -5.09 4.32 16.13
N ARG A 203 -4.41 3.27 15.67
CA ARG A 203 -4.75 1.87 16.01
C ARG A 203 -4.57 1.58 17.49
N GLU A 204 -3.48 2.04 18.09
CA GLU A 204 -3.23 1.88 19.52
C GLU A 204 -4.31 2.59 20.36
N ARG A 205 -4.69 3.81 19.98
CA ARG A 205 -5.79 4.55 20.62
C ARG A 205 -7.14 3.84 20.46
N ALA A 206 -7.43 3.27 19.29
CA ALA A 206 -8.66 2.52 19.04
C ALA A 206 -8.74 1.23 19.87
N ASP A 207 -7.63 0.49 19.99
CA ASP A 207 -7.55 -0.72 20.83
C ASP A 207 -7.76 -0.39 22.32
N ALA A 208 -7.14 0.69 22.80
CA ALA A 208 -7.34 1.18 24.16
C ALA A 208 -8.81 1.57 24.43
N LEU A 209 -9.45 2.25 23.48
CA LEU A 209 -10.87 2.64 23.57
C LEU A 209 -11.80 1.41 23.54
N SER A 210 -11.50 0.41 22.73
CA SER A 210 -12.24 -0.87 22.69
C SER A 210 -12.16 -1.56 24.05
N LYS A 211 -10.96 -1.72 24.60
CA LYS A 211 -10.73 -2.33 25.93
C LYS A 211 -11.43 -1.57 27.06
N MET A 212 -11.51 -0.24 26.97
CA MET A 212 -12.26 0.58 27.93
C MET A 212 -13.77 0.35 27.82
N THR A 213 -14.29 0.25 26.60
CA THR A 213 -15.72 -0.02 26.33
C THR A 213 -16.14 -1.40 26.83
N ASP A 214 -15.29 -2.42 26.63
CA ASP A 214 -15.53 -3.79 27.09
C ASP A 214 -15.58 -3.90 28.62
N ARG A 215 -14.79 -3.07 29.33
CA ARG A 215 -14.82 -2.97 30.79
C ARG A 215 -16.03 -2.20 31.32
N LEU A 216 -16.56 -1.23 30.56
CA LEU A 216 -17.73 -0.45 30.94
C LEU A 216 -19.04 -1.21 30.74
N ASN A 217 -19.12 -2.07 29.72
CA ASN A 217 -20.33 -2.83 29.41
C ASN A 217 -20.50 -4.13 30.22
N SER A 218 -19.45 -4.67 30.84
CA SER A 218 -19.55 -5.93 31.58
C SER A 218 -19.81 -5.70 33.09
N THR A 219 -21.06 -5.95 33.49
CA THR A 219 -21.51 -6.50 34.81
C THR A 219 -21.65 -5.64 36.09
N SER A 220 -20.93 -4.53 36.32
CA SER A 220 -21.07 -3.81 37.62
C SER A 220 -22.20 -2.77 37.65
N ASN A 221 -22.56 -2.16 36.52
CA ASN A 221 -23.45 -0.99 36.52
C ASN A 221 -24.94 -1.37 36.65
N ILE A 222 -25.40 -2.41 35.95
CA ILE A 222 -26.82 -2.81 35.97
C ILE A 222 -27.25 -3.25 37.38
N LYS A 223 -26.44 -4.09 38.05
CA LYS A 223 -26.72 -4.49 39.43
C LYS A 223 -26.77 -3.28 40.38
N LYS A 224 -25.84 -2.34 40.26
CA LYS A 224 -25.83 -1.11 41.08
C LYS A 224 -27.08 -0.23 40.84
N ILE A 225 -27.53 -0.11 39.60
CA ILE A 225 -28.74 0.65 39.26
C ILE A 225 -29.99 -0.02 39.81
N LEU A 226 -30.11 -1.35 39.70
CA LEU A 226 -31.22 -2.11 40.27
C LEU A 226 -31.23 -2.03 41.81
N ASP A 227 -30.06 -2.15 42.44
CA ASP A 227 -29.91 -2.04 43.90
C ASP A 227 -30.37 -0.66 44.40
N ALA A 228 -29.91 0.41 43.74
CA ALA A 228 -30.33 1.76 44.06
C ALA A 228 -31.84 1.97 43.85
N SER A 229 -32.42 1.35 42.81
CA SER A 229 -33.86 1.44 42.54
C SER A 229 -34.67 0.76 43.65
N LEU A 230 -34.27 -0.43 44.10
CA LEU A 230 -34.92 -1.15 45.20
C LEU A 230 -34.84 -0.37 46.52
N ASP A 231 -33.68 0.23 46.81
CA ASP A 231 -33.47 1.03 48.02
C ASP A 231 -34.32 2.32 48.00
N LEU A 232 -34.43 2.97 46.84
CA LEU A 232 -35.32 4.13 46.66
C LEU A 232 -36.80 3.77 46.81
N GLY A 233 -37.23 2.64 46.25
CA GLY A 233 -38.61 2.18 46.39
C GLY A 233 -38.96 1.80 47.84
N ASP A 234 -38.06 1.09 48.53
CA ASP A 234 -38.24 0.76 49.96
C ASP A 234 -38.30 2.04 50.82
N TRP A 235 -37.45 3.04 50.54
CA TRP A 235 -37.49 4.33 51.23
C TRP A 235 -38.77 5.12 50.97
N SER A 236 -39.25 5.16 49.71
CA SER A 236 -40.47 5.89 49.33
C SER A 236 -41.73 5.31 49.97
N LEU A 237 -41.80 3.98 50.10
CA LEU A 237 -42.95 3.28 50.65
C LEU A 237 -42.97 3.29 52.19
N ARG A 238 -41.81 3.43 52.84
CA ARG A 238 -41.70 3.57 54.29
C ARG A 238 -41.92 5.02 54.73
N ARG A 239 -43.17 5.40 55.02
CA ARG A 239 -43.47 6.71 55.62
C ARG A 239 -42.84 6.85 57.01
N LYS A 240 -41.99 7.88 57.19
CA LYS A 240 -41.48 8.29 58.51
C LYS A 240 -42.65 8.74 59.41
N GLY A 241 -42.85 8.06 60.53
CA GLY A 241 -43.74 8.52 61.62
C GLY A 241 -44.87 7.56 62.03
N GLU A 242 -45.13 6.48 61.30
CA GLU A 242 -46.16 5.51 61.68
C GLU A 242 -45.59 4.43 62.63
N LYS A 243 -46.19 4.28 63.81
CA LYS A 243 -45.76 3.32 64.87
C LYS A 243 -45.93 1.84 64.49
N ARG A 244 -46.50 1.54 63.33
CA ARG A 244 -46.54 0.21 62.70
C ARG A 244 -46.11 0.37 61.24
N ALA A 245 -44.80 0.42 60.99
CA ALA A 245 -44.29 0.37 59.63
C ALA A 245 -44.79 -0.94 58.98
N ALA A 246 -45.60 -0.81 57.93
CA ALA A 246 -46.03 -1.97 57.13
C ALA A 246 -44.79 -2.68 56.57
N ARG A 247 -44.78 -4.01 56.57
CA ARG A 247 -43.68 -4.80 56.01
C ARG A 247 -43.67 -4.57 54.49
N VAL A 248 -42.61 -3.95 53.99
CA VAL A 248 -42.32 -3.79 52.55
C VAL A 248 -41.30 -4.84 52.13
N ILE A 249 -41.52 -5.45 50.97
CA ILE A 249 -40.63 -6.44 50.37
C ILE A 249 -40.35 -5.95 48.96
N SER A 250 -39.09 -5.71 48.63
CA SER A 250 -38.68 -5.24 47.31
C SER A 250 -37.93 -6.35 46.57
N LEU A 251 -38.28 -6.64 45.33
CA LEU A 251 -37.66 -7.71 44.55
C LEU A 251 -37.34 -7.21 43.15
N ALA A 252 -36.18 -7.62 42.62
CA ALA A 252 -35.84 -7.42 41.22
C ALA A 252 -35.67 -8.77 40.54
N PHE A 253 -36.51 -9.03 39.55
CA PHE A 253 -36.41 -10.19 38.67
C PHE A 253 -35.88 -9.77 37.30
N LEU A 254 -34.99 -10.55 36.73
CA LEU A 254 -34.58 -10.42 35.34
C LEU A 254 -34.93 -11.68 34.55
N VAL A 255 -35.19 -11.49 33.26
CA VAL A 255 -35.45 -12.59 32.32
C VAL A 255 -34.14 -13.33 32.07
N ARG A 256 -34.16 -14.65 32.25
CA ARG A 256 -33.07 -15.53 31.87
C ARG A 256 -33.17 -15.85 30.38
N ALA A 257 -32.09 -15.58 29.64
CA ALA A 257 -32.06 -15.79 28.19
C ALA A 257 -32.22 -17.25 27.75
N SER A 258 -32.00 -18.24 28.63
CA SER A 258 -32.03 -19.66 28.27
C SER A 258 -33.43 -20.27 28.24
N ASP A 259 -34.32 -19.85 29.12
CA ASP A 259 -35.64 -20.48 29.35
C ASP A 259 -36.78 -19.45 29.52
N GLU A 260 -36.48 -18.17 29.32
CA GLU A 260 -37.39 -17.03 29.54
C GLU A 260 -37.98 -16.95 30.96
N SER A 261 -37.40 -17.68 31.91
CA SER A 261 -37.84 -17.62 33.30
C SER A 261 -37.31 -16.36 33.99
N LEU A 262 -38.08 -15.86 34.94
CA LEU A 262 -37.69 -14.74 35.77
C LEU A 262 -36.93 -15.25 36.98
N TYR A 263 -35.64 -14.95 37.03
CA TYR A 263 -34.80 -15.26 38.19
C TYR A 263 -34.55 -13.99 39.01
N MET A 264 -34.52 -14.16 40.32
CA MET A 264 -34.30 -13.06 41.24
C MET A 264 -32.83 -12.64 41.23
N VAL A 265 -32.59 -11.34 41.01
CA VAL A 265 -31.24 -10.74 40.98
C VAL A 265 -30.89 -10.07 42.30
N ASN A 266 -31.88 -9.40 42.91
CA ASN A 266 -31.73 -8.85 44.24
C ASN A 266 -33.08 -8.72 44.97
N SER A 267 -33.05 -8.62 46.30
CA SER A 267 -34.21 -8.52 47.16
C SER A 267 -33.96 -7.68 48.42
N ARG A 268 -35.03 -7.17 49.03
CA ARG A 268 -35.07 -6.54 50.36
C ARG A 268 -36.26 -7.10 51.14
N GLY A 269 -36.08 -7.39 52.44
CA GLY A 269 -37.17 -7.84 53.32
C GLY A 269 -37.69 -9.26 53.08
N LEU A 270 -37.01 -10.03 52.21
CA LEU A 270 -37.32 -11.41 51.88
C LEU A 270 -36.70 -12.39 52.91
N PRO A 271 -37.39 -13.47 53.31
CA PRO A 271 -36.80 -14.52 54.12
C PRO A 271 -35.84 -15.38 53.29
N TYR A 272 -34.80 -15.93 53.94
CA TYR A 272 -33.77 -16.76 53.30
C TYR A 272 -34.33 -17.98 52.55
N THR A 273 -35.47 -18.54 52.99
CA THR A 273 -36.13 -19.69 52.35
C THR A 273 -36.70 -19.39 50.96
N ASP A 274 -36.83 -18.11 50.63
CA ASP A 274 -37.34 -17.64 49.34
C ASP A 274 -36.22 -17.07 48.46
N GLU A 275 -34.99 -16.97 48.97
CA GLU A 275 -33.81 -16.60 48.18
C GLU A 275 -33.59 -17.70 47.11
N ASN A 276 -33.49 -17.30 45.84
CA ASN A 276 -33.36 -18.15 44.65
C ASN A 276 -34.64 -18.77 44.07
N ARG A 277 -35.84 -18.29 44.45
CA ARG A 277 -37.07 -18.65 43.72
C ARG A 277 -37.04 -18.08 42.29
N VAL A 278 -37.63 -18.85 41.36
CA VAL A 278 -37.77 -18.52 39.94
C VAL A 278 -39.25 -18.63 39.58
N ILE A 279 -39.76 -17.70 38.79
CA ILE A 279 -41.15 -17.69 38.31
C ILE A 279 -41.19 -17.67 36.79
N ALA A 280 -42.30 -18.12 36.19
CA ALA A 280 -42.42 -18.19 34.74
C ALA A 280 -42.65 -16.82 34.08
N GLY A 281 -43.30 -15.87 34.78
CA GLY A 281 -43.61 -14.55 34.24
C GLY A 281 -44.72 -14.56 33.17
N LYS A 282 -45.55 -15.61 33.12
CA LYS A 282 -46.56 -15.83 32.07
C LYS A 282 -48.00 -15.71 32.58
N GLY A 283 -48.19 -15.60 33.90
CA GLY A 283 -49.50 -15.50 34.53
C GLY A 283 -49.51 -14.52 35.70
N GLY A 284 -50.71 -14.25 36.21
CA GLY A 284 -50.90 -13.40 37.38
C GLY A 284 -50.56 -11.93 37.14
N ILE A 285 -50.19 -11.24 38.21
CA ILE A 285 -49.83 -9.81 38.23
C ILE A 285 -48.57 -9.55 37.41
N VAL A 286 -47.57 -10.44 37.50
CA VAL A 286 -46.29 -10.30 36.79
C VAL A 286 -46.46 -10.50 35.29
N GLY A 287 -47.17 -11.56 34.88
CA GLY A 287 -47.45 -11.80 33.46
C GLY A 287 -48.21 -10.64 32.82
N LYS A 288 -49.26 -10.13 33.49
CA LYS A 288 -49.99 -8.95 32.99
C LYS A 288 -49.13 -7.71 32.84
N ALA A 289 -48.25 -7.43 33.80
CA ALA A 289 -47.37 -6.26 33.73
C ALA A 289 -46.37 -6.36 32.56
N LEU A 290 -45.90 -7.58 32.27
CA LEU A 290 -45.01 -7.84 31.13
C LEU A 290 -45.75 -7.79 29.80
N ASP A 291 -46.92 -8.41 29.69
CA ASP A 291 -47.72 -8.46 28.46
C ASP A 291 -48.26 -7.08 28.07
N GLU A 292 -48.86 -6.37 29.03
CA GLU A 292 -49.45 -5.05 28.78
C GLU A 292 -48.40 -3.92 28.79
N CYS A 293 -47.17 -4.23 29.22
CA CYS A 293 -46.06 -3.27 29.31
C CYS A 293 -46.40 -2.03 30.16
N VAL A 294 -47.23 -2.18 31.19
CA VAL A 294 -47.63 -1.12 32.12
C VAL A 294 -47.44 -1.54 33.57
N THR A 295 -47.26 -0.56 34.44
CA THR A 295 -47.18 -0.79 35.88
C THR A 295 -48.52 -1.26 36.43
N ILE A 296 -48.54 -2.40 37.12
CA ILE A 296 -49.75 -3.00 37.68
C ILE A 296 -49.72 -2.92 39.21
N ILE A 297 -50.83 -2.48 39.81
CA ILE A 297 -51.06 -2.57 41.25
C ILE A 297 -52.02 -3.75 41.51
N GLY A 298 -51.48 -4.85 42.00
CA GLY A 298 -52.22 -6.04 42.38
C GLY A 298 -52.66 -6.02 43.84
N LYS A 299 -53.68 -6.80 44.17
CA LYS A 299 -54.14 -7.07 45.54
C LYS A 299 -54.05 -8.57 45.83
N ASP A 300 -53.95 -8.93 47.10
CA ASP A 300 -53.93 -10.32 47.58
C ASP A 300 -52.91 -11.20 46.84
N ALA A 301 -51.61 -10.89 46.97
CA ALA A 301 -50.54 -11.64 46.30
C ALA A 301 -50.49 -13.14 46.64
N SER A 302 -51.08 -13.54 47.77
CA SER A 302 -51.24 -14.93 48.17
C SER A 302 -52.16 -15.76 47.25
N LYS A 303 -53.03 -15.11 46.48
CA LYS A 303 -53.93 -15.75 45.51
C LYS A 303 -53.41 -15.70 44.07
N ASP A 304 -52.29 -15.00 43.85
CA ASP A 304 -51.68 -14.88 42.54
C ASP A 304 -50.98 -16.18 42.16
N PRO A 305 -51.19 -16.72 40.95
CA PRO A 305 -50.67 -18.04 40.55
C PRO A 305 -49.14 -18.13 40.56
N GLU A 306 -48.43 -17.01 40.42
CA GLU A 306 -46.97 -16.99 40.44
C GLU A 306 -46.42 -16.50 41.77
N LEU A 307 -46.95 -15.39 42.31
CA LEU A 307 -46.45 -14.80 43.55
C LEU A 307 -46.77 -15.65 44.79
N SER A 308 -47.82 -16.49 44.75
CA SER A 308 -48.13 -17.40 45.86
C SER A 308 -47.05 -18.46 46.10
N THR A 309 -46.14 -18.68 45.14
CA THR A 309 -45.03 -19.63 45.28
C THR A 309 -43.91 -19.13 46.19
N ILE A 310 -43.90 -17.83 46.50
CA ILE A 310 -42.94 -17.16 47.36
C ILE A 310 -43.62 -16.89 48.71
N ASN A 311 -43.12 -17.53 49.77
CA ASN A 311 -43.77 -17.51 51.09
C ASN A 311 -43.94 -16.11 51.65
N ALA A 312 -43.02 -15.21 51.32
CA ALA A 312 -43.05 -13.82 51.77
C ALA A 312 -44.32 -13.05 51.36
N PHE A 313 -45.02 -13.47 50.29
CA PHE A 313 -46.25 -12.84 49.83
C PHE A 313 -47.52 -13.29 50.54
N PHE A 314 -47.46 -14.34 51.38
CA PHE A 314 -48.66 -14.89 52.05
C PHE A 314 -49.34 -13.87 53.00
N GLY A 315 -48.61 -12.85 53.45
CA GLY A 315 -49.12 -11.75 54.29
C GLY A 315 -49.24 -10.39 53.60
N ILE A 316 -49.01 -10.31 52.28
CA ILE A 316 -48.96 -9.05 51.52
C ILE A 316 -50.32 -8.75 50.88
N ARG A 317 -50.85 -7.56 51.17
CA ARG A 317 -52.19 -7.14 50.73
C ARG A 317 -52.21 -6.42 49.39
N SER A 318 -51.10 -5.79 49.01
CA SER A 318 -50.96 -5.01 47.77
C SER A 318 -49.56 -5.22 47.23
N VAL A 319 -49.44 -5.31 45.91
CA VAL A 319 -48.16 -5.44 45.20
C VAL A 319 -48.12 -4.44 44.07
N LEU A 320 -47.00 -3.75 43.92
CA LEU A 320 -46.70 -2.88 42.79
C LEU A 320 -45.69 -3.59 41.88
N CYS A 321 -46.10 -3.93 40.67
CA CYS A 321 -45.24 -4.54 39.66
C CYS A 321 -44.90 -3.53 38.57
N ILE A 322 -43.61 -3.24 38.42
CA ILE A 322 -43.07 -2.31 37.44
C ILE A 322 -42.25 -3.10 36.41
N PRO A 323 -42.66 -3.16 35.13
CA PRO A 323 -41.89 -3.86 34.11
C PRO A 323 -40.61 -3.09 33.76
N LEU A 324 -39.49 -3.81 33.64
CA LEU A 324 -38.20 -3.27 33.19
C LEU A 324 -38.09 -3.47 31.69
N ARG A 325 -38.21 -2.38 30.93
CA ARG A 325 -38.22 -2.41 29.47
C ARG A 325 -37.08 -1.57 28.89
N ALA A 326 -36.47 -2.06 27.82
CA ALA A 326 -35.68 -1.22 26.93
C ALA A 326 -36.22 -1.37 25.50
N LYS A 327 -36.70 -0.26 24.92
CA LYS A 327 -37.39 -0.22 23.62
C LYS A 327 -38.58 -1.19 23.58
N PHE A 328 -38.47 -2.29 22.84
CA PHE A 328 -39.56 -3.24 22.62
C PHE A 328 -39.46 -4.50 23.48
N ASP A 329 -38.32 -4.71 24.15
CA ASP A 329 -38.01 -5.95 24.87
C ASP A 329 -38.18 -5.78 26.38
N ASN A 330 -38.77 -6.80 27.01
CA ASN A 330 -38.90 -6.92 28.45
C ASN A 330 -37.66 -7.61 29.02
N PHE A 331 -36.98 -6.94 29.95
CA PHE A 331 -35.76 -7.44 30.59
C PHE A 331 -36.04 -8.00 31.99
N GLY A 332 -37.19 -7.68 32.59
CA GLY A 332 -37.53 -8.13 33.93
C GLY A 332 -38.65 -7.33 34.58
N VAL A 333 -38.76 -7.43 35.90
CA VAL A 333 -39.73 -6.67 36.71
C VAL A 333 -39.12 -6.26 38.05
N LEU A 334 -39.56 -5.11 38.56
CA LEU A 334 -39.41 -4.73 39.96
C LEU A 334 -40.74 -4.95 40.67
N LEU A 335 -40.69 -5.51 41.88
CA LEU A 335 -41.84 -5.72 42.74
C LEU A 335 -41.64 -4.99 44.06
N TYR A 336 -42.71 -4.39 44.58
CA TYR A 336 -42.80 -3.79 45.90
C TYR A 336 -44.12 -4.15 46.59
#